data_AF-A0A172YYC6-F1
#
_entry.id   AF-A0A172YYC6-F1
#
_cell.length_a   1.000
_cell.length_b   1.000
_cell.length_c   1.000
_cell.angle_alpha   90.00
_cell.angle_beta   90.00
_cell.angle_gamma   90.00
#
_symmetry.space_group_name_H-M   'P 1'
#
loop_
_entity.id
_entity.type
_entity.pdbx_description
1 polymer ?
#
loop_
_entity_poly.entity_id
_entity_poly.type
_entity_poly.pdbx_seq_one_letter_code
_entity_poly.pdbx_strand_id
1 'polypeptide(L)'
;MKSAEAAKEASRLLGSQVEMARLLQVTAPTVNQWCSGERPVPAKRAVQIEALTGGVVNRTDLCPSFPWGQIAPASVEASQQSAA
;
A
#
# COMPACT_ATOMS: atom_id res chain seq x y z
N MET A 1 0.14 13.02 5.39
CA MET A 1 0.96 12.81 6.61
C MET A 1 2.30 12.23 6.19
N LYS A 2 3.33 12.16 7.06
CA LYS A 2 4.60 11.49 6.69
C LYS A 2 4.30 9.99 6.53
N SER A 3 4.70 9.36 5.43
CA SER A 3 4.41 7.94 5.14
C SER A 3 4.82 6.98 6.26
N ALA A 4 5.86 7.35 7.00
CA ALA A 4 6.32 6.66 8.20
C ALA A 4 5.27 6.60 9.32
N GLU A 5 4.55 7.69 9.55
CA GLU A 5 3.49 7.76 10.57
C GLU A 5 2.29 6.90 10.18
N ALA A 6 1.94 6.86 8.89
CA ALA A 6 0.91 5.97 8.37
C ALA A 6 1.27 4.49 8.58
N ALA A 7 2.55 4.12 8.39
CA ALA A 7 3.02 2.76 8.64
C ALA A 7 3.00 2.39 10.14
N LYS A 8 3.34 3.34 11.03
CA LYS A 8 3.23 3.16 12.49
C LYS A 8 1.78 2.98 12.92
N GLU A 9 0.88 3.80 12.41
CA GLU A 9 -0.54 3.71 12.74
C GLU A 9 -1.15 2.40 12.23
N ALA A 10 -0.81 1.98 11.02
CA ALA A 10 -1.19 0.66 10.51
C ALA A 10 -0.68 -0.47 11.43
N SER A 11 0.58 -0.40 11.88
CA SER A 11 1.13 -1.38 12.82
C SER A 11 0.36 -1.39 14.15
N ARG A 12 -0.07 -0.23 14.64
CA ARG A 12 -0.86 -0.10 15.88
C ARG A 12 -2.25 -0.73 15.73
N LEU A 13 -2.92 -0.49 14.59
CA LEU A 13 -4.24 -1.05 14.29
C LEU A 13 -4.19 -2.58 14.12
N LEU A 14 -3.12 -3.10 13.52
CA LEU A 14 -2.86 -4.53 13.37
C LEU A 14 -2.31 -5.18 14.64
N GLY A 15 -2.12 -4.40 15.71
CA GLY A 15 -1.62 -4.84 17.01
C GLY A 15 -0.12 -4.62 17.21
N SER A 16 0.71 -4.97 16.22
CA SER A 16 2.16 -4.68 16.28
C SER A 16 2.85 -4.67 14.92
N GLN A 17 4.06 -4.11 14.86
CA GLN A 17 4.93 -4.18 13.67
C GLN A 17 5.27 -5.62 13.28
N VAL A 18 5.38 -6.53 14.25
CA VAL A 18 5.66 -7.96 14.01
C VAL A 18 4.45 -8.65 13.39
N GLU A 19 3.25 -8.35 13.87
CA GLU A 19 2.03 -8.94 13.33
C GLU A 19 1.75 -8.41 11.92
N MET A 20 1.94 -7.11 11.70
CA MET A 20 1.91 -6.53 10.36
C MET A 20 2.91 -7.22 9.43
N ALA A 21 4.13 -7.51 9.89
CA ALA A 21 5.13 -8.24 9.10
C ALA A 21 4.66 -9.66 8.74
N ARG A 22 4.05 -10.38 9.69
CA ARG A 22 3.50 -11.72 9.47
C ARG A 22 2.34 -11.69 8.47
N LEU A 23 1.38 -10.79 8.63
CA LEU A 23 0.23 -10.63 7.74
C LEU A 23 0.65 -10.27 6.32
N LEU A 24 1.66 -9.42 6.18
CA LEU A 24 2.22 -9.03 4.87
C LEU A 24 3.24 -10.04 4.33
N GLN A 25 3.60 -11.08 5.09
CA GLN A 25 4.67 -12.03 4.78
C GLN A 25 5.99 -11.31 4.41
N VAL A 26 6.35 -10.32 5.21
CA VAL A 26 7.64 -9.60 5.12
C VAL A 26 8.42 -9.77 6.41
N THR A 27 9.69 -9.37 6.39
CA THR A 27 10.51 -9.39 7.59
C THR A 27 10.20 -8.18 8.48
N ALA A 28 10.27 -8.36 9.80
CA ALA A 28 10.15 -7.27 10.78
C ALA A 28 11.04 -6.04 10.49
N PRO A 29 12.34 -6.19 10.10
CA PRO A 29 13.16 -5.04 9.70
C PRO A 29 12.59 -4.27 8.50
N THR A 30 11.90 -4.94 7.57
CA THR A 30 11.24 -4.24 6.45
C THR A 30 10.14 -3.30 6.96
N VAL A 31 9.32 -3.75 7.91
CA VAL A 31 8.29 -2.91 8.53
C VAL A 31 8.92 -1.78 9.35
N ASN A 32 10.03 -2.06 10.05
CA ASN A 32 10.76 -1.04 10.78
C ASN A 32 11.31 0.06 9.85
N GLN A 33 11.86 -0.31 8.68
CA GLN A 33 12.32 0.68 7.68
C GLN A 33 11.19 1.60 7.20
N TRP A 34 9.98 1.06 7.05
CA TRP A 34 8.80 1.85 6.72
C TRP A 34 8.42 2.80 7.86
N CYS A 35 8.36 2.30 9.09
CA CYS A 35 8.03 3.09 10.28
C CYS A 35 9.08 4.15 10.61
N SER A 36 10.36 3.90 10.33
CA SER A 36 11.46 4.84 10.53
C SER A 36 11.58 5.86 9.40
N GLY A 37 10.89 5.64 8.27
CA GLY A 37 10.97 6.50 7.09
C GLY A 37 12.26 6.32 6.28
N GLU A 38 13.10 5.34 6.61
CA GLU A 38 14.28 4.96 5.83
C GLU A 38 13.88 4.50 4.43
N ARG A 39 12.74 3.81 4.34
CA ARG A 39 12.19 3.34 3.07
C ARG A 39 10.69 3.62 2.98
N PRO A 40 10.19 4.18 1.86
CA PRO A 40 8.75 4.31 1.66
C PRO A 40 8.09 2.93 1.48
N VAL A 41 6.79 2.85 1.81
CA VAL A 41 6.00 1.64 1.60
C VAL A 41 5.75 1.48 0.09
N PRO A 42 6.06 0.31 -0.51
CA PRO A 42 5.76 0.08 -1.92
C PRO A 42 4.25 0.06 -2.18
N ALA A 43 3.81 0.52 -3.35
CA ALA A 43 2.39 0.56 -3.72
C ALA A 43 1.66 -0.78 -3.49
N LYS A 44 2.25 -1.90 -3.92
CA LYS A 44 1.67 -3.24 -3.69
C LYS A 44 1.37 -3.52 -2.21
N ARG A 45 2.26 -3.09 -1.30
CA ARG A 45 2.10 -3.27 0.15
C ARG A 45 1.12 -2.26 0.73
N ALA A 46 1.12 -1.02 0.22
CA ALA A 46 0.17 0.00 0.65
C ALA A 46 -1.29 -0.44 0.45
N VAL A 47 -1.62 -1.09 -0.67
CA VAL A 47 -2.97 -1.68 -0.90
C VAL A 47 -3.27 -2.79 0.11
N GLN A 48 -2.31 -3.68 0.39
CA GLN A 48 -2.50 -4.75 1.37
C GLN A 48 -2.74 -4.20 2.78
N ILE A 49 -2.00 -3.17 3.16
CA ILE A 49 -2.13 -2.53 4.48
C ILE A 49 -3.49 -1.83 4.60
N GLU A 50 -3.92 -1.10 3.57
CA GLU A 50 -5.24 -0.48 3.53
C GLU A 50 -6.35 -1.53 3.70
N ALA A 51 -6.24 -2.68 3.02
CA ALA A 51 -7.20 -3.79 3.16
C ALA A 51 -7.18 -4.40 4.57
N LEU A 52 -6.00 -4.63 5.14
CA LEU A 52 -5.85 -5.19 6.50
C LEU A 52 -6.33 -4.23 7.60
N THR A 53 -6.22 -2.92 7.37
CA THR A 53 -6.67 -1.88 8.30
C THR A 53 -8.13 -1.46 8.06
N GLY A 54 -8.84 -2.10 7.13
CA GLY A 54 -10.24 -1.79 6.83
C GLY A 54 -10.44 -0.37 6.26
N GLY A 55 -9.42 0.21 5.62
CA GLY A 55 -9.49 1.56 5.04
C GLY A 55 -9.23 2.70 6.03
N VAL A 56 -8.81 2.41 7.26
CA VAL A 56 -8.41 3.46 8.21
C VAL A 56 -7.12 4.16 7.76
N VAL A 57 -6.18 3.38 7.21
CA VAL A 57 -4.93 3.92 6.64
C VAL A 57 -5.01 3.86 5.12
N ASN A 58 -5.02 5.02 4.48
CA ASN A 58 -5.10 5.11 3.02
C ASN A 58 -3.76 4.76 2.36
N ARG A 59 -3.86 4.04 1.23
CA ARG A 59 -2.70 3.69 0.39
C ARG A 59 -1.91 4.92 -0.11
N THR A 60 -2.60 6.05 -0.29
CA THR A 60 -2.04 7.35 -0.70
C THR A 60 -1.16 7.98 0.37
N ASP A 61 -1.48 7.82 1.66
CA ASP A 61 -0.62 8.29 2.76
C ASP A 61 0.61 7.38 2.92
N LEU A 62 0.43 6.07 2.75
CA LEU A 62 1.52 5.09 2.81
C LEU A 62 2.51 5.23 1.65
N CYS A 63 2.02 5.51 0.44
CA CYS A 63 2.83 5.65 -0.77
C CYS A 63 2.39 6.87 -1.59
N PRO A 64 2.80 8.09 -1.19
CA PRO A 64 2.40 9.32 -1.89
C PRO A 64 3.14 9.50 -3.23
N SER A 65 4.31 8.88 -3.40
CA SER A 65 5.10 8.97 -4.63
C SER A 65 4.51 8.19 -5.80
N PHE A 66 3.50 7.35 -5.56
CA PHE A 66 2.92 6.50 -6.58
C PHE A 66 1.63 7.12 -7.15
N PRO A 67 1.47 7.21 -8.48
CA PRO A 67 0.34 7.88 -9.11
C PRO A 67 -0.92 6.98 -9.11
N TRP A 68 -1.58 6.86 -7.95
CA TRP A 68 -2.78 6.02 -7.77
C TRP A 68 -3.92 6.33 -8.75
N GLY A 69 -4.10 7.61 -9.11
CA GLY A 69 -5.16 8.06 -10.02
C GLY A 69 -4.91 7.74 -11.50
N GLN A 70 -3.69 7.35 -11.90
CA GLN A 70 -3.40 6.95 -13.28
C GLN A 70 -3.64 5.46 -13.53
N ILE A 71 -3.88 4.67 -12.49
CA ILE A 71 -4.34 3.29 -12.62
C ILE A 71 -5.86 3.33 -12.69
N ALA A 72 -6.38 3.93 -13.75
CA ALA A 72 -7.71 3.55 -14.19
C ALA A 72 -7.63 2.06 -14.59
N PRO A 73 -8.65 1.22 -14.33
CA PRO A 73 -8.77 0.00 -15.11
C PRO A 73 -8.77 0.50 -16.55
N ALA A 74 -7.73 0.13 -17.32
CA ALA A 74 -7.77 0.32 -18.75
C ALA A 74 -9.12 -0.24 -19.17
N SER A 75 -10.04 0.66 -19.55
CA SER A 75 -11.27 0.23 -20.17
C SER A 75 -10.79 -0.66 -21.29
N VAL A 76 -11.15 -1.93 -21.15
CA VAL A 76 -11.05 -2.91 -22.20
C VAL A 76 -11.84 -2.36 -23.37
N GLU A 77 -11.21 -1.50 -24.17
CA GLU A 77 -11.64 -1.20 -25.52
C GLU A 77 -11.32 -2.44 -26.36
N ALA A 78 -12.07 -3.51 -26.10
CA ALA A 78 -12.33 -4.56 -27.04
C ALA A 78 -13.36 -4.06 -28.07
N SER A 79 -13.06 -2.95 -28.74
CA SER A 79 -13.78 -2.56 -29.95
C SER A 79 -13.11 -3.21 -31.14
N GLN A 80 -13.69 -4.34 -31.50
CA GLN A 80 -13.50 -5.11 -32.71
C GLN A 80 -13.14 -4.23 -33.92
N GLN A 81 -11.92 -4.39 -34.44
CA GLN A 81 -11.58 -3.93 -35.78
C GLN A 81 -12.22 -4.89 -36.78
N SER A 82 -13.44 -4.57 -37.21
CA SER A 82 -14.07 -5.12 -38.41
C SER A 82 -13.55 -4.34 -39.61
N ALA A 83 -12.87 -5.01 -40.53
CA ALA A 83 -12.63 -4.61 -41.92
C ALA A 83 -11.81 -5.73 -42.59
N ALA A 84 -12.02 -6.18 -43.81
CA ALA A 84 -13.06 -6.07 -44.83
C ALA A 84 -12.68 -7.16 -45.87
#